data_AF-X1GHE5-F1
#
_entry.id   AF-X1GHE5-F1
#
_cell.length_a   1.000
_cell.length_b   1.000
_cell.length_c   1.000
_cell.angle_alpha   90.00
_cell.angle_beta   90.00
_cell.angle_gamma   90.00
#
_symmetry.space_group_name_H-M   'P 1'
#
loop_
_entity.id
_entity.type
_entity.pdbx_description
1 polymer ?
#
loop_
_entity_poly.entity_id
_entity_poly.type
_entity_poly.pdbx_seq_one_letter_code
_entity_poly.pdbx_strand_id
1 'polypeptide(L)'
;KGKPCYQWDVGFVNNEIISQRLVDARQHCSKNFVPIIEDVLDKVRPVSLIARVDGGYMSGERLNWIVENKLQIISLVNWDDFLSNNKDIKVDDLSFEHFFIEEEDEENKEKVHKEISVAPVGIRRVYSRSRYKFQAVLVKVKQEEIPIKKRRKHLRYVIIHNLGGLTDARGAFEFYQQRQTIENFFKESKNPFHSGKMPSQRFRSNEAYLYFVSLAYNIFSIFKKTICQRYGKDALFKLLAIEPSVTQPPNKRKREKSLHFAHELRI
;
A
#
# COMPACT_ATOMS: atom_id res chain seq x y z
N LYS A 1 10.66 20.97 29.59
CA LYS A 1 9.74 19.88 29.18
C LYS A 1 9.86 19.73 27.66
N GLY A 2 10.17 18.52 27.15
CA GLY A 2 10.28 18.27 25.71
C GLY A 2 8.93 18.43 25.00
N LYS A 3 8.95 18.75 23.70
CA LYS A 3 7.73 18.82 22.89
C LYS A 3 7.08 17.43 22.84
N PRO A 4 5.75 17.34 22.97
CA PRO A 4 5.07 16.06 22.82
C PRO A 4 5.28 15.52 21.40
N CYS A 5 5.65 14.25 21.30
CA CYS A 5 5.83 13.55 20.04
C CYS A 5 4.56 12.74 19.75
N TYR A 6 4.06 12.82 18.52
CA TYR A 6 2.85 12.14 18.10
C TYR A 6 3.09 11.31 16.85
N GLN A 7 2.33 10.24 16.70
CA GLN A 7 2.20 9.48 15.47
C GLN A 7 0.83 9.76 14.86
N TRP A 8 0.81 10.02 13.56
CA TRP A 8 -0.41 10.29 12.80
C TRP A 8 -0.66 9.16 11.81
N ASP A 9 -1.69 8.37 12.10
CA ASP A 9 -2.12 7.25 11.26
C ASP A 9 -3.26 7.73 10.35
N VAL A 10 -3.19 7.41 9.07
CA VAL A 10 -4.15 7.88 8.06
C VAL A 10 -4.53 6.75 7.12
N GLY A 11 -5.84 6.57 6.90
CA GLY A 11 -6.42 5.61 5.97
C GLY A 11 -6.96 6.29 4.72
N PHE A 12 -6.61 5.75 3.56
CA PHE A 12 -7.00 6.28 2.25
C PHE A 12 -7.86 5.30 1.47
N VAL A 13 -8.82 5.83 0.74
CA VAL A 13 -9.51 5.15 -0.37
C VAL A 13 -9.47 6.11 -1.55
N ASN A 14 -9.10 5.62 -2.74
CA ASN A 14 -9.02 6.40 -3.98
C ASN A 14 -8.22 7.72 -3.91
N ASN A 15 -7.22 7.79 -3.04
CA ASN A 15 -6.40 8.99 -2.73
C ASN A 15 -7.14 10.09 -1.95
N GLU A 16 -8.31 9.78 -1.37
CA GLU A 16 -8.96 10.59 -0.34
C GLU A 16 -8.73 9.98 1.06
N ILE A 17 -8.57 10.85 2.05
CA ILE A 17 -8.49 10.47 3.46
C ILE A 17 -9.90 10.18 3.97
N ILE A 18 -10.12 8.97 4.46
CA ILE A 18 -11.43 8.56 5.01
C ILE A 18 -11.36 8.26 6.51
N SER A 19 -10.16 7.95 6.99
CA SER A 19 -9.89 7.66 8.39
C SER A 19 -8.58 8.31 8.80
N GLN A 20 -8.50 8.73 10.05
CA GLN A 20 -7.25 9.13 10.67
C GLN A 20 -7.32 9.00 12.18
N ARG A 21 -6.15 8.87 12.81
CA ARG A 21 -6.00 8.87 14.25
C ARG A 21 -4.68 9.52 14.65
N LEU A 22 -4.73 10.41 15.63
CA LEU A 22 -3.54 10.91 16.31
C LEU A 22 -3.24 10.01 17.51
N VAL A 23 -1.97 9.74 17.76
CA VAL A 23 -1.52 8.79 18.77
C VAL A 23 -0.32 9.39 19.48
N ASP A 24 -0.21 9.16 20.79
CA ASP A 24 1.01 9.49 21.53
C ASP A 24 2.16 8.58 21.04
N ALA A 25 3.31 9.16 20.70
CA ALA A 25 4.46 8.42 20.15
C ALA A 25 5.05 7.36 21.09
N ARG A 26 4.60 7.29 22.35
CA ARG A 26 4.93 6.19 23.28
C ARG A 26 4.24 4.87 22.91
N GLN A 27 3.27 4.88 22.00
CA GLN A 27 2.58 3.68 21.54
C GLN A 27 3.24 3.12 20.27
N HIS A 28 3.43 1.81 20.22
CA HIS A 28 3.99 1.15 19.05
C HIS A 28 3.04 1.26 17.85
N CYS A 29 3.56 1.64 16.68
CA CYS A 29 2.79 1.94 15.45
C CYS A 29 1.80 0.84 15.05
N SER A 30 2.15 -0.42 15.34
CA SER A 30 1.31 -1.59 15.09
C SER A 30 -0.05 -1.60 15.79
N LYS A 31 -0.19 -0.91 16.94
CA LYS A 31 -1.39 -1.00 17.77
C LYS A 31 -2.63 -0.38 17.13
N ASN A 32 -2.44 0.55 16.20
CA ASN A 32 -3.55 1.23 15.53
C ASN A 32 -3.92 0.62 14.17
N PHE A 33 -3.23 -0.44 13.75
CA PHE A 33 -3.54 -1.12 12.51
C PHE A 33 -5.01 -1.58 12.44
N VAL A 34 -5.44 -2.35 13.45
CA VAL A 34 -6.83 -2.86 13.48
C VAL A 34 -7.85 -1.72 13.60
N PRO A 35 -7.72 -0.80 14.57
CA PRO A 35 -8.69 0.29 14.70
C PRO A 35 -8.86 1.18 13.47
N ILE A 36 -7.79 1.45 12.71
CA ILE A 36 -7.91 2.29 11.51
C ILE A 36 -8.59 1.54 10.37
N ILE A 37 -8.32 0.24 10.23
CA ILE A 37 -8.97 -0.61 9.22
C ILE A 37 -10.45 -0.78 9.54
N GLU A 38 -10.81 -1.03 10.81
CA GLU A 38 -12.21 -1.11 11.24
C GLU A 38 -12.96 0.20 10.98
N ASP A 39 -12.39 1.35 11.33
CA ASP A 39 -13.01 2.66 11.06
C ASP A 39 -13.17 2.94 9.55
N VAL A 40 -12.24 2.45 8.71
CA VAL A 40 -12.39 2.49 7.25
C VAL A 40 -13.54 1.61 6.78
N LEU A 41 -13.63 0.37 7.27
CA LEU A 41 -14.67 -0.58 6.88
C LEU A 41 -16.07 -0.12 7.31
N ASP A 42 -16.18 0.51 8.48
CA ASP A 42 -17.44 1.09 8.97
C ASP A 42 -17.92 2.25 8.07
N LYS A 43 -16.99 3.01 7.50
CA LYS A 43 -17.29 4.15 6.60
C LYS A 43 -17.52 3.71 5.16
N VAL A 44 -16.92 2.61 4.72
CA VAL A 44 -16.94 2.13 3.34
C VAL A 44 -17.73 0.82 3.27
N ARG A 45 -19.04 0.94 2.99
CA ARG A 45 -19.96 -0.20 2.75
C ARG A 45 -19.55 -1.01 1.51
N PRO A 46 -19.97 -2.30 1.40
CA PRO A 46 -19.07 -3.41 1.11
C PRO A 46 -18.45 -3.31 -0.28
N VAL A 47 -17.19 -2.87 -0.31
CA VAL A 47 -16.30 -3.04 -1.46
C VAL A 47 -15.18 -3.97 -1.01
N SER A 48 -14.68 -4.83 -1.89
CA SER A 48 -13.46 -5.61 -1.65
C SER A 48 -12.32 -4.64 -1.35
N LEU A 49 -12.01 -4.43 -0.07
CA LEU A 49 -10.96 -3.51 0.36
C LEU A 49 -9.61 -4.21 0.24
N ILE A 50 -8.69 -3.56 -0.48
CA ILE A 50 -7.29 -3.96 -0.54
C ILE A 50 -6.48 -3.03 0.35
N ALA A 51 -6.01 -3.55 1.47
CA ALA A 51 -5.09 -2.84 2.35
C ALA A 51 -3.67 -2.84 1.75
N ARG A 52 -3.09 -1.67 1.52
CA ARG A 52 -1.68 -1.48 1.15
C ARG A 52 -0.94 -0.91 2.34
N VAL A 53 -0.01 -1.67 2.91
CA VAL A 53 0.50 -1.37 4.25
C VAL A 53 2.00 -1.58 4.30
N ASP A 54 2.71 -0.72 5.03
CA ASP A 54 4.15 -0.90 5.28
C ASP A 54 4.42 -2.11 6.21
N GLY A 55 5.61 -2.71 6.09
CA GLY A 55 5.97 -3.94 6.78
C GLY A 55 6.03 -3.82 8.30
N GLY A 56 6.24 -2.62 8.84
CA GLY A 56 6.19 -2.37 10.30
C GLY A 56 4.84 -2.68 10.94
N TYR A 57 3.78 -2.77 10.13
CA TYR A 57 2.44 -3.13 10.57
C TYR A 57 2.16 -4.64 10.52
N MET A 58 3.11 -5.50 10.16
CA MET A 58 2.83 -6.92 10.02
C MET A 58 3.31 -7.76 11.22
N SER A 59 2.54 -8.81 11.51
CA SER A 59 2.87 -9.89 12.47
C SER A 59 1.99 -11.10 12.15
N GLY A 60 2.37 -12.29 12.63
CA GLY A 60 1.57 -13.50 12.39
C GLY A 60 0.11 -13.38 12.86
N GLU A 61 -0.12 -12.74 14.01
CA GLU A 61 -1.47 -12.50 14.54
C GLU A 61 -2.28 -11.54 13.66
N ARG A 62 -1.67 -10.44 13.20
CA ARG A 62 -2.32 -9.47 12.31
C ARG A 62 -2.63 -10.08 10.94
N LEU A 63 -1.73 -10.87 10.38
CA LEU A 63 -1.98 -11.61 9.14
C LEU A 63 -3.16 -12.59 9.28
N ASN A 64 -3.27 -13.25 10.43
CA ASN A 64 -4.42 -14.11 10.71
C ASN A 64 -5.72 -13.31 10.76
N TRP A 65 -5.74 -12.21 11.51
CA TRP A 65 -6.91 -11.34 11.64
C TRP A 65 -7.38 -10.79 10.29
N ILE A 66 -6.47 -10.38 9.41
CA ILE A 66 -6.80 -9.90 8.05
C ILE A 66 -7.58 -10.96 7.27
N VAL A 67 -7.07 -12.19 7.24
CA VAL A 67 -7.71 -13.28 6.47
C VAL A 67 -9.04 -13.69 7.11
N GLU A 68 -9.10 -13.76 8.44
CA GLU A 68 -10.33 -14.10 9.18
C GLU A 68 -11.45 -13.07 8.97
N ASN A 69 -11.09 -11.80 8.78
CA ASN A 69 -12.03 -10.73 8.44
C ASN A 69 -12.24 -10.57 6.92
N LYS A 70 -11.80 -11.55 6.12
CA LYS A 70 -11.98 -11.59 4.65
C LYS A 70 -11.40 -10.37 3.93
N LEU A 71 -10.33 -9.79 4.47
CA LEU A 71 -9.65 -8.65 3.89
C LEU A 71 -8.54 -9.09 2.93
N GLN A 72 -8.33 -8.28 1.90
CA GLN A 72 -7.19 -8.41 1.02
C GLN A 72 -6.08 -7.47 1.46
N ILE A 73 -4.83 -7.93 1.38
CA ILE A 73 -3.65 -7.15 1.75
C ILE A 73 -2.51 -7.36 0.75
N ILE A 74 -1.70 -6.32 0.61
CA ILE A 74 -0.33 -6.37 0.12
C ILE A 74 0.59 -5.57 1.05
N SER A 75 1.72 -6.16 1.43
CA SER A 75 2.66 -5.54 2.38
C SER A 75 4.08 -6.03 2.18
N LEU A 76 5.03 -5.37 2.84
CA LEU A 76 6.44 -5.78 2.88
C LEU A 76 6.74 -6.62 4.09
N VAL A 77 7.73 -7.48 3.94
CA VAL A 77 8.37 -8.20 5.02
C VAL A 77 9.87 -8.13 4.83
N ASN A 78 10.58 -8.02 5.95
CA ASN A 78 12.03 -8.13 5.93
C ASN A 78 12.43 -9.51 5.38
N TRP A 79 13.44 -9.54 4.51
CA TRP A 79 13.91 -10.76 3.87
C TRP A 79 14.42 -11.80 4.89
N ASP A 80 15.19 -11.37 5.89
CA ASP A 80 15.80 -12.26 6.88
C ASP A 80 14.73 -12.90 7.77
N ASP A 81 13.75 -12.10 8.22
CA ASP A 81 12.59 -12.59 8.97
C ASP A 81 11.80 -13.63 8.16
N PHE A 82 11.57 -13.36 6.88
CA PHE A 82 10.86 -14.29 5.99
C PHE A 82 11.65 -15.58 5.77
N LEU A 83 12.95 -15.49 5.51
CA LEU A 83 13.82 -16.65 5.27
C LEU A 83 13.98 -17.52 6.50
N SER A 84 13.95 -16.94 7.71
CA SER A 84 13.99 -17.70 8.97
C SER A 84 12.88 -18.76 9.06
N ASN A 85 11.73 -18.50 8.40
CA ASN A 85 10.56 -19.38 8.34
C ASN A 85 10.48 -20.21 7.05
N ASN A 86 11.34 -19.97 6.05
CA ASN A 86 11.29 -20.57 4.71
C ASN A 86 12.71 -20.93 4.21
N LYS A 87 13.46 -21.68 5.03
CA LYS A 87 14.87 -22.04 4.78
C LYS A 87 15.07 -22.95 3.55
N ASP A 88 14.00 -23.54 3.04
CA ASP A 88 13.96 -24.36 1.84
C ASP A 88 14.12 -23.55 0.54
N ILE A 89 13.97 -22.22 0.59
CA ILE A 89 14.06 -21.37 -0.59
C ILE A 89 15.51 -21.28 -1.07
N LYS A 90 15.74 -21.76 -2.29
CA LYS A 90 16.98 -21.57 -3.04
C LYS A 90 16.83 -20.36 -3.96
N VAL A 91 17.47 -19.25 -3.59
CA VAL A 91 17.35 -17.99 -4.32
C VAL A 91 17.88 -18.08 -5.75
N ASP A 92 18.90 -18.92 -5.98
CA ASP A 92 19.54 -19.08 -7.29
C ASP A 92 18.66 -19.84 -8.29
N ASP A 93 17.66 -20.58 -7.80
CA ASP A 93 16.70 -21.32 -8.63
C ASP A 93 15.51 -20.45 -9.07
N LEU A 94 15.43 -19.21 -8.57
CA LEU A 94 14.32 -18.31 -8.88
C LEU A 94 14.53 -17.60 -10.23
N SER A 95 13.48 -17.54 -11.05
CA SER A 95 13.47 -16.76 -12.29
C SER A 95 13.17 -15.29 -11.99
N PHE A 96 14.19 -14.44 -12.15
CA PHE A 96 14.07 -13.00 -11.93
C PHE A 96 13.70 -12.27 -13.22
N GLU A 97 12.70 -11.39 -13.13
CA GLU A 97 12.45 -10.33 -14.10
C GLU A 97 13.22 -9.07 -13.66
N HIS A 98 13.89 -8.42 -14.60
CA HIS A 98 14.69 -7.22 -14.37
C HIS A 98 14.10 -6.01 -15.11
N PHE A 99 14.03 -4.87 -14.42
CA PHE A 99 13.60 -3.60 -15.01
C PHE A 99 14.21 -2.42 -14.26
N PHE A 100 14.17 -1.24 -14.86
CA PHE A 100 14.71 -0.02 -14.28
C PHE A 100 13.59 0.92 -13.88
N ILE A 101 13.77 1.61 -12.76
CA ILE A 101 12.91 2.71 -12.34
C ILE A 101 13.75 3.97 -12.12
N GLU A 102 13.21 5.11 -12.52
CA GLU A 102 13.73 6.43 -12.19
C GLU A 102 12.93 7.00 -11.03
N GLU A 103 13.63 7.42 -9.98
CA GLU A 103 13.04 8.15 -8.87
C GLU A 103 13.84 9.44 -8.63
N GLU A 104 13.18 10.50 -8.16
CA GLU A 104 13.85 11.72 -7.75
C GLU A 104 14.27 11.61 -6.28
N ASP A 105 15.57 11.82 -5.98
CA ASP A 105 16.08 11.84 -4.62
C ASP A 105 15.47 13.01 -3.84
N GLU A 106 14.90 12.71 -2.68
CA GLU A 106 14.16 13.71 -1.88
C GLU A 106 15.04 14.85 -1.34
N GLU A 107 16.34 14.61 -1.18
CA GLU A 107 17.27 15.55 -0.55
C GLU A 107 17.84 16.51 -1.61
N ASN A 108 18.24 15.96 -2.76
CA ASN A 108 19.00 16.71 -3.77
C ASN A 108 18.24 16.95 -5.09
N LYS A 109 17.03 16.39 -5.25
CA LYS A 109 16.23 16.43 -6.49
C LYS A 109 16.93 15.83 -7.72
N GLU A 110 17.97 15.04 -7.50
CA GLU A 110 18.66 14.33 -8.56
C GLU A 110 17.88 13.09 -8.96
N LYS A 111 17.87 12.77 -10.25
CA LYS A 111 17.31 11.51 -10.72
C LYS A 111 18.22 10.35 -10.33
N VAL A 112 17.64 9.34 -9.72
CA VAL A 112 18.29 8.11 -9.30
C VAL A 112 17.72 6.96 -10.10
N HIS A 113 18.60 6.25 -10.80
CA HIS A 113 18.23 5.01 -11.47
C HIS A 113 18.39 3.84 -10.49
N LYS A 114 17.35 3.00 -10.43
CA LYS A 114 17.37 1.76 -9.65
C LYS A 114 17.11 0.59 -10.58
N GLU A 115 17.99 -0.40 -10.55
CA GLU A 115 17.72 -1.72 -11.13
C GLU A 115 16.88 -2.50 -10.12
N ILE A 116 15.71 -2.94 -10.56
CA ILE A 116 14.79 -3.78 -9.80
C ILE A 116 14.81 -5.18 -10.38
N SER A 117 14.98 -6.18 -9.52
CA SER A 117 14.81 -7.58 -9.89
C SER A 117 13.70 -8.18 -9.03
N VAL A 118 12.67 -8.73 -9.66
CA VAL A 118 11.54 -9.36 -8.97
C VAL A 118 11.45 -10.84 -9.35
N ALA A 119 11.14 -11.71 -8.38
CA ALA A 119 10.90 -13.13 -8.66
C ALA A 119 9.75 -13.67 -7.80
N PRO A 120 8.84 -14.46 -8.38
CA PRO A 120 7.82 -15.15 -7.61
C PRO A 120 8.47 -16.23 -6.75
N VAL A 121 8.20 -16.20 -5.44
CA VAL A 121 8.58 -17.26 -4.49
C VAL A 121 7.42 -18.26 -4.34
N GLY A 122 6.20 -17.79 -4.60
CA GLY A 122 4.96 -18.56 -4.49
C GLY A 122 4.35 -18.49 -3.10
N ILE A 123 3.39 -19.39 -2.84
CA ILE A 123 2.60 -19.38 -1.61
C ILE A 123 3.45 -19.88 -0.43
N ARG A 124 3.65 -19.03 0.57
CA ARG A 124 4.51 -19.30 1.74
C ARG A 124 3.89 -18.81 3.04
N ARG A 125 4.34 -19.41 4.14
CA ARG A 125 4.02 -18.93 5.48
C ARG A 125 4.99 -17.82 5.83
N VAL A 126 4.48 -16.64 6.18
CA VAL A 126 5.32 -15.45 6.41
C VAL A 126 6.03 -15.52 7.77
N TYR A 127 5.27 -15.84 8.82
CA TYR A 127 5.76 -15.97 10.18
C TYR A 127 5.32 -17.32 10.76
N SER A 128 6.09 -17.88 11.70
CA SER A 128 5.73 -19.11 12.41
C SER A 128 4.32 -19.10 13.01
N ARG A 129 3.89 -17.96 13.55
CA ARG A 129 2.53 -17.73 14.11
C ARG A 129 1.44 -17.46 13.06
N SER A 130 1.79 -17.31 11.78
CA SER A 130 0.82 -17.13 10.70
C SER A 130 0.19 -18.47 10.33
N ARG A 131 -1.10 -18.63 10.58
CA ARG A 131 -1.89 -19.82 10.21
C ARG A 131 -2.06 -19.92 8.71
N TYR A 132 -2.29 -18.77 8.07
CA TYR A 132 -2.49 -18.65 6.64
C TYR A 132 -1.18 -18.42 5.89
N LYS A 133 -1.19 -18.79 4.60
CA LYS A 133 -0.10 -18.58 3.67
C LYS A 133 -0.46 -17.45 2.70
N PHE A 134 0.56 -16.76 2.22
CA PHE A 134 0.46 -15.61 1.32
C PHE A 134 1.33 -15.86 0.09
N GLN A 135 0.92 -15.31 -1.06
CA GLN A 135 1.82 -15.21 -2.20
C GLN A 135 2.99 -14.33 -1.81
N ALA A 136 4.21 -14.77 -2.12
CA ALA A 136 5.44 -14.06 -1.83
C ALA A 136 6.20 -13.75 -3.12
N VAL A 137 6.71 -12.52 -3.22
CA VAL A 137 7.55 -12.03 -4.30
C VAL A 137 8.83 -11.46 -3.71
N LEU A 138 9.97 -12.01 -4.12
CA LEU A 138 11.27 -11.50 -3.73
C LEU A 138 11.63 -10.29 -4.59
N VAL A 139 11.99 -9.19 -3.95
CA VAL A 139 12.46 -7.98 -4.62
C VAL A 139 13.90 -7.70 -4.23
N LYS A 140 14.75 -7.48 -5.23
CA LYS A 140 16.11 -6.97 -5.09
C LYS A 140 16.15 -5.59 -5.73
N VAL A 141 16.68 -4.62 -5.01
CA VAL A 141 16.87 -3.26 -5.50
C VAL A 141 18.37 -2.95 -5.46
N LYS A 142 18.92 -2.61 -6.61
CA LYS A 142 20.27 -2.04 -6.71
C LYS A 142 20.13 -0.57 -7.07
N GLN A 143 20.59 0.28 -6.18
CA GLN A 143 20.64 1.72 -6.43
C GLN A 143 22.02 2.10 -6.97
N GLU A 144 22.05 2.90 -8.03
CA GLU A 144 23.29 3.49 -8.54
C GLU A 144 23.96 4.41 -7.50
N GLU A 145 25.27 4.57 -7.63
CA GLU A 145 26.02 5.49 -6.76
C GLU A 145 25.62 6.93 -7.06
N ILE A 146 25.07 7.60 -6.05
CA ILE A 146 24.89 9.04 -6.08
C ILE A 146 26.24 9.66 -5.68
N PRO A 147 26.73 10.73 -6.34
CA PRO A 147 28.02 11.35 -6.05
C PRO A 147 28.25 11.67 -4.57
N ILE A 148 27.17 12.00 -3.85
CA ILE A 148 27.16 12.37 -2.43
C ILE A 148 27.14 11.12 -1.52
N LYS A 149 26.54 10.01 -1.96
CA LYS A 149 26.43 8.75 -1.21
C LYS A 149 27.25 7.67 -1.93
N LYS A 150 28.55 7.60 -1.61
CA LYS A 150 29.55 6.67 -2.19
C LYS A 150 29.27 5.17 -1.99
N ARG A 151 28.16 4.78 -1.36
CA ARG A 151 27.83 3.37 -1.10
C ARG A 151 26.62 2.96 -1.91
N ARG A 152 26.80 1.97 -2.79
CA ARG A 152 25.70 1.23 -3.42
C ARG A 152 24.81 0.63 -2.34
N LYS A 153 23.54 0.99 -2.35
CA LYS A 153 22.53 0.34 -1.50
C LYS A 153 21.96 -0.85 -2.25
N HIS A 154 22.25 -2.04 -1.74
CA HIS A 154 21.59 -3.27 -2.14
C HIS A 154 20.51 -3.56 -1.10
N LEU A 155 19.25 -3.38 -1.49
CA LEU A 155 18.12 -3.68 -0.62
C LEU A 155 17.45 -4.96 -1.11
N ARG A 156 17.02 -5.77 -0.15
CA ARG A 156 16.29 -7.00 -0.41
C ARG A 156 15.13 -7.09 0.56
N TYR A 157 13.95 -7.36 0.03
CA TYR A 157 12.73 -7.51 0.81
C TYR A 157 11.74 -8.42 0.08
N VAL A 158 10.70 -8.84 0.79
CA VAL A 158 9.64 -9.68 0.24
C VAL A 158 8.34 -8.89 0.25
N ILE A 159 7.65 -8.87 -0.89
CA ILE A 159 6.25 -8.45 -0.97
C ILE A 159 5.40 -9.68 -0.70
N ILE A 160 4.44 -9.56 0.21
CA ILE A 160 3.43 -10.59 0.49
C ILE A 160 2.04 -10.10 0.13
N HIS A 161 1.17 -10.97 -0.37
CA HIS A 161 -0.23 -10.64 -0.62
C HIS A 161 -1.18 -11.86 -0.63
N ASN A 162 -2.47 -11.59 -0.47
CA ASN A 162 -3.57 -12.55 -0.71
C ASN A 162 -4.57 -12.02 -1.77
N LEU A 163 -4.10 -11.16 -2.68
CA LEU A 163 -4.91 -10.55 -3.73
C LEU A 163 -5.33 -11.56 -4.80
N GLY A 164 -6.64 -11.71 -5.02
CA GLY A 164 -7.18 -12.49 -6.13
C GLY A 164 -6.91 -11.82 -7.47
N GLY A 165 -6.44 -12.59 -8.45
CA GLY A 165 -6.14 -12.10 -9.81
C GLY A 165 -4.76 -11.48 -10.00
N LEU A 166 -4.02 -11.20 -8.92
CA LEU A 166 -2.64 -10.74 -9.00
C LEU A 166 -1.68 -11.93 -8.97
N THR A 167 -1.17 -12.33 -10.13
CA THR A 167 -0.36 -13.56 -10.26
C THR A 167 1.08 -13.30 -10.65
N ASP A 168 1.39 -12.14 -11.24
CA ASP A 168 2.72 -11.81 -11.71
C ASP A 168 3.52 -11.00 -10.67
N ALA A 169 4.82 -11.28 -10.58
CA ALA A 169 5.71 -10.69 -9.60
C ALA A 169 5.88 -9.17 -9.81
N ARG A 170 5.93 -8.74 -11.07
CA ARG A 170 6.05 -7.33 -11.43
C ARG A 170 4.79 -6.55 -11.09
N GLY A 171 3.61 -7.06 -11.42
CA GLY A 171 2.33 -6.47 -11.06
C GLY A 171 2.19 -6.32 -9.54
N ALA A 172 2.65 -7.30 -8.76
CA ALA A 172 2.68 -7.16 -7.30
C ALA A 172 3.63 -6.05 -6.82
N PHE A 173 4.80 -5.92 -7.45
CA PHE A 173 5.70 -4.81 -7.19
C PHE A 173 5.05 -3.46 -7.55
N GLU A 174 4.57 -3.29 -8.78
CA GLU A 174 3.96 -2.05 -9.27
C GLU A 174 2.74 -1.65 -8.43
N PHE A 175 1.89 -2.62 -8.07
CA PHE A 175 0.73 -2.39 -7.23
C PHE A 175 1.12 -1.98 -5.80
N TYR A 176 2.17 -2.58 -5.23
CA TYR A 176 2.71 -2.15 -3.94
C TYR A 176 3.31 -0.74 -4.01
N GLN A 177 4.02 -0.39 -5.09
CA GLN A 177 4.63 0.94 -5.26
C GLN A 177 3.61 2.08 -5.25
N GLN A 178 2.36 1.83 -5.64
CA GLN A 178 1.29 2.82 -5.52
C GLN A 178 1.01 3.25 -4.07
N ARG A 179 1.62 2.62 -3.05
CA ARG A 179 1.65 3.15 -1.66
C ARG A 179 2.23 4.57 -1.61
N GLN A 180 3.06 5.00 -2.57
CA GLN A 180 3.62 6.35 -2.64
C GLN A 180 2.59 7.48 -2.47
N THR A 181 1.29 7.24 -2.72
CA THR A 181 0.21 8.16 -2.37
C THR A 181 0.30 8.67 -0.93
N ILE A 182 0.60 7.80 0.04
CA ILE A 182 0.68 8.21 1.46
C ILE A 182 1.90 9.10 1.74
N GLU A 183 3.02 8.84 1.07
CA GLU A 183 4.23 9.65 1.19
C GLU A 183 4.01 11.03 0.57
N ASN A 184 3.35 11.08 -0.59
CA ASN A 184 2.94 12.31 -1.23
C ASN A 184 1.98 13.11 -0.34
N PHE A 185 1.01 12.46 0.31
CA PHE A 185 0.17 13.12 1.29
C PHE A 185 0.98 13.74 2.45
N PHE A 186 1.92 13.00 3.04
CA PHE A 186 2.72 13.54 4.14
C PHE A 186 3.64 14.69 3.68
N LYS A 187 4.16 14.65 2.44
CA LYS A 187 4.91 15.76 1.83
C LYS A 187 4.01 16.97 1.58
N GLU A 188 2.88 16.76 0.94
CA GLU A 188 1.88 17.78 0.61
C GLU A 188 1.15 18.33 1.84
N SER A 189 1.11 17.64 2.97
CA SER A 189 0.50 18.15 4.21
C SER A 189 1.47 18.97 5.05
N LYS A 190 2.78 18.67 4.99
CA LYS A 190 3.80 19.33 5.83
C LYS A 190 3.98 20.81 5.51
N ASN A 191 4.15 21.17 4.24
CA ASN A 191 4.48 22.55 3.86
C ASN A 191 3.24 23.44 3.66
N PRO A 192 2.25 23.06 2.83
CA PRO A 192 1.06 23.88 2.58
C PRO A 192 0.11 23.92 3.78
N PHE A 193 -0.04 22.80 4.50
CA PHE A 193 -0.99 22.68 5.62
C PHE A 193 -0.32 22.66 6.99
N HIS A 194 0.99 22.88 7.06
CA HIS A 194 1.75 22.95 8.33
C HIS A 194 1.52 21.75 9.26
N SER A 195 1.26 20.55 8.72
CA SER A 195 0.94 19.36 9.53
C SER A 195 2.13 18.90 10.39
N GLY A 196 3.35 19.29 10.02
CA GLY A 196 4.57 18.99 10.78
C GLY A 196 4.77 19.83 12.05
N LYS A 197 3.95 20.88 12.27
CA LYS A 197 4.03 21.74 13.45
C LYS A 197 2.68 21.80 14.16
N MET A 198 2.58 21.11 15.28
CA MET A 198 1.37 21.10 16.09
C MET A 198 1.16 22.47 16.78
N PRO A 199 -0.02 23.09 16.64
CA PRO A 199 -0.27 24.44 17.16
C PRO A 199 -0.53 24.49 18.67
N SER A 200 -0.80 23.33 19.30
CA SER A 200 -1.16 23.25 20.72
C SER A 200 -0.27 22.27 21.49
N GLN A 201 -0.18 22.46 22.81
CA GLN A 201 0.39 21.48 23.74
C GLN A 201 -0.63 20.42 24.18
N ARG A 202 -1.92 20.63 23.88
CA ARG A 202 -3.00 19.71 24.24
C ARG A 202 -3.25 18.71 23.11
N PHE A 203 -3.21 17.42 23.45
CA PHE A 203 -3.43 16.31 22.52
C PHE A 203 -4.71 16.48 21.68
N ARG A 204 -5.86 16.68 22.32
CA ARG A 204 -7.16 16.81 21.64
C ARG A 204 -7.25 18.01 20.70
N SER A 205 -6.56 19.11 21.03
CA SER A 205 -6.51 20.28 20.14
C SER A 205 -5.70 19.98 18.87
N ASN A 206 -4.60 19.24 19.00
CA ASN A 206 -3.79 18.82 17.85
C ASN A 206 -4.51 17.77 17.01
N GLU A 207 -5.24 16.86 17.64
CA GLU A 207 -6.08 15.89 16.95
C GLU A 207 -7.15 16.61 16.11
N ALA A 208 -7.90 17.55 16.70
CA ALA A 208 -8.88 18.35 15.97
C ALA A 208 -8.24 19.15 14.82
N TYR A 209 -7.07 19.74 15.04
CA TYR A 209 -6.31 20.43 13.98
C TYR A 209 -6.03 19.51 12.78
N LEU A 210 -5.60 18.26 13.03
CA LEU A 210 -5.34 17.30 11.95
C LEU A 210 -6.61 16.84 11.22
N TYR A 211 -7.79 16.87 11.87
CA TYR A 211 -9.08 16.74 11.17
C TYR A 211 -9.32 17.86 10.17
N PHE A 212 -9.02 19.11 10.52
CA PHE A 212 -9.13 20.21 9.58
C PHE A 212 -8.10 20.11 8.44
N VAL A 213 -6.86 19.70 8.74
CA VAL A 213 -5.84 19.44 7.71
C VAL A 213 -6.29 18.36 6.73
N SER A 214 -6.81 17.23 7.24
CA SER A 214 -7.30 16.13 6.39
C SER A 214 -8.46 16.56 5.50
N LEU A 215 -9.42 17.32 6.05
CA LEU A 215 -10.54 17.86 5.28
C LEU A 215 -10.06 18.80 4.19
N ALA A 216 -9.16 19.73 4.52
CA ALA A 216 -8.61 20.68 3.56
C ALA A 216 -7.81 19.97 2.46
N TYR A 217 -7.05 18.93 2.81
CA TYR A 217 -6.35 18.08 1.85
C TYR A 217 -7.33 17.40 0.87
N ASN A 218 -8.40 16.80 1.38
CA ASN A 218 -9.40 16.14 0.54
C ASN A 218 -10.07 17.14 -0.42
N ILE A 219 -10.48 18.32 0.07
CA ILE A 219 -11.06 19.38 -0.77
C ILE A 219 -10.08 19.75 -1.89
N PHE A 220 -8.80 19.95 -1.55
CA PHE A 220 -7.78 20.28 -2.54
C PHE A 220 -7.52 19.13 -3.54
N SER A 221 -7.49 17.89 -3.07
CA SER A 221 -7.34 16.69 -3.91
C SER A 221 -8.50 16.57 -4.91
N ILE A 222 -9.74 16.74 -4.44
CA ILE A 222 -10.93 16.74 -5.28
C ILE A 222 -10.87 17.88 -6.28
N PHE A 223 -10.49 19.10 -5.86
CA PHE A 223 -10.33 20.25 -6.76
C PHE A 223 -9.30 19.96 -7.87
N LYS A 224 -8.11 19.44 -7.53
CA LYS A 224 -7.08 19.04 -8.50
C LYS A 224 -7.64 18.05 -9.52
N LYS A 225 -8.28 16.97 -9.06
CA LYS A 225 -8.79 15.88 -9.89
C LYS A 225 -9.97 16.30 -10.78
N THR A 226 -10.92 17.04 -10.23
CA THR A 226 -12.21 17.30 -10.88
C THR A 226 -12.23 18.60 -11.70
N ILE A 227 -11.43 19.59 -11.31
CA ILE A 227 -11.41 20.92 -11.93
C ILE A 227 -10.12 21.11 -12.75
N CYS A 228 -8.95 20.92 -12.15
CA CYS A 228 -7.67 21.21 -12.82
C CYS A 228 -7.25 20.14 -13.85
N GLN A 229 -7.47 18.86 -13.55
CA GLN A 229 -6.97 17.74 -14.35
C GLN A 229 -7.87 17.32 -15.53
N ARG A 230 -9.01 17.99 -15.76
CA ARG A 230 -9.86 17.72 -16.94
C ARG A 230 -9.13 17.87 -18.29
N TYR A 231 -7.96 18.49 -18.32
CA TYR A 231 -7.15 18.72 -19.53
C TYR A 231 -5.83 17.93 -19.60
N GLY A 232 -5.56 16.99 -18.67
CA GLY A 232 -4.26 16.30 -18.59
C GLY A 232 -4.37 14.79 -18.40
N LYS A 233 -4.49 14.07 -19.53
CA LYS A 233 -4.24 12.63 -19.79
C LYS A 233 -4.56 11.59 -18.70
N ASP A 234 -5.49 10.70 -19.06
CA ASP A 234 -5.63 9.28 -18.73
C ASP A 234 -4.44 8.63 -17.96
N ALA A 235 -4.34 8.89 -16.66
CA ALA A 235 -3.49 8.10 -15.77
C ALA A 235 -4.18 6.77 -15.50
N LEU A 236 -4.04 5.87 -16.48
CA LEU A 236 -4.13 4.41 -16.46
C LEU A 236 -4.52 3.76 -15.10
N PHE A 237 -5.78 3.88 -14.70
CA PHE A 237 -6.36 2.98 -13.71
C PHE A 237 -6.58 1.62 -14.40
N LYS A 238 -5.57 0.75 -14.38
CA LYS A 238 -5.82 -0.68 -14.51
C LYS A 238 -6.53 -1.11 -13.23
N LEU A 239 -7.86 -0.99 -13.23
CA LEU A 239 -8.71 -1.78 -12.37
C LEU A 239 -8.30 -3.24 -12.58
N LEU A 240 -7.71 -3.86 -11.55
CA LEU A 240 -7.68 -5.31 -11.49
C LEU A 240 -9.14 -5.72 -11.54
N ALA A 241 -9.56 -6.32 -12.65
CA ALA A 241 -10.85 -6.99 -12.72
C ALA A 241 -10.81 -8.04 -11.62
N ILE A 242 -11.49 -7.76 -10.51
CA ILE A 242 -11.78 -8.77 -9.49
C ILE A 242 -12.78 -9.69 -10.15
N GLU A 243 -12.30 -10.70 -10.87
CA GLU A 243 -13.17 -11.75 -11.34
C GLU A 243 -13.78 -12.42 -10.10
N PRO A 244 -15.13 -12.46 -9.99
CA PRO A 244 -15.76 -13.21 -8.91
C PRO A 244 -15.29 -14.65 -9.03
N SER A 245 -14.82 -15.20 -7.90
CA SER A 245 -14.33 -16.57 -7.80
C SER A 245 -15.29 -17.53 -8.49
N VAL A 246 -14.81 -18.16 -9.57
CA VAL A 246 -15.54 -19.21 -10.29
C VAL A 246 -15.72 -20.40 -9.34
N THR A 247 -16.88 -20.45 -8.70
CA THR A 247 -17.43 -21.69 -8.17
C THR A 247 -18.26 -22.32 -9.28
N GLN A 248 -17.64 -23.19 -10.08
CA GLN A 248 -18.41 -24.07 -10.97
C GLN A 248 -18.95 -25.25 -10.18
N PRO A 249 -20.22 -25.60 -10.39
CA PRO A 249 -20.56 -26.97 -10.75
C PRO A 249 -21.34 -27.01 -12.10
N PRO A 250 -21.55 -28.20 -12.69
CA PRO A 250 -21.46 -28.37 -14.13
C PRO A 250 -22.74 -28.01 -14.91
N ASN A 251 -22.50 -27.34 -16.03
CA ASN A 251 -23.02 -27.61 -17.38
C ASN A 251 -24.54 -27.84 -17.55
N LYS A 252 -25.22 -26.88 -18.19
CA LYS A 252 -26.28 -27.15 -19.19
C LYS A 252 -26.45 -25.95 -20.15
N ARG A 253 -26.41 -26.28 -21.44
CA ARG A 253 -26.53 -25.40 -22.62
C ARG A 253 -27.87 -24.63 -22.66
N LYS A 254 -27.84 -23.37 -23.14
CA LYS A 254 -28.61 -22.90 -24.32
C LYS A 254 -28.22 -21.47 -24.73
N ARG A 255 -28.28 -21.22 -26.04
CA ARG A 255 -28.01 -19.97 -26.76
C ARG A 255 -29.18 -18.99 -26.60
N GLU A 256 -28.89 -17.69 -26.54
CA GLU A 256 -29.70 -16.64 -27.20
C GLU A 256 -28.90 -15.34 -27.39
N LYS A 257 -29.20 -14.63 -28.48
CA LYS A 257 -28.59 -13.37 -28.93
C LYS A 257 -29.55 -12.22 -28.62
N SER A 258 -29.07 -11.07 -28.13
CA SER A 258 -29.48 -9.72 -28.58
C SER A 258 -28.79 -8.57 -27.81
N LEU A 259 -28.81 -7.40 -28.46
CA LEU A 259 -28.05 -6.16 -28.30
C LEU A 259 -28.43 -5.24 -27.12
N HIS A 260 -27.43 -4.42 -26.75
CA HIS A 260 -27.39 -3.06 -26.16
C HIS A 260 -28.29 -2.67 -24.97
N PHE A 261 -27.63 -2.19 -23.90
CA PHE A 261 -27.83 -0.83 -23.37
C PHE A 261 -26.49 -0.29 -22.81
N ALA A 262 -26.24 1.00 -23.04
CA ALA A 262 -25.16 1.76 -22.46
C ALA A 262 -25.42 2.01 -20.97
N HIS A 263 -24.41 1.89 -20.12
CA HIS A 263 -24.27 2.71 -18.92
C HIS A 263 -22.78 2.86 -18.56
N GLU A 264 -22.34 4.11 -18.57
CA GLU A 264 -21.11 4.61 -18.00
C GLU A 264 -21.05 4.23 -16.51
N LEU A 265 -19.99 3.54 -16.10
CA LEU A 265 -19.67 3.30 -14.70
C LEU A 265 -18.20 3.68 -14.49
N ARG A 266 -18.02 4.93 -14.05
CA ARG A 266 -16.76 5.43 -13.51
C ARG A 266 -16.57 4.79 -12.13
N ILE A 267 -15.44 4.12 -11.96
CA ILE A 267 -14.82 3.81 -10.66
C ILE A 267 -13.49 4.54 -10.62
#